data_AF-A0A3E0N4W6-F1
#
_entry.id   AF-A0A3E0N4W6-F1
#
_cell.length_a   1.000
_cell.length_b   1.000
_cell.length_c   1.000
_cell.angle_alpha   90.00
_cell.angle_beta   90.00
_cell.angle_gamma   90.00
#
_symmetry.space_group_name_H-M   'P 1'
#
loop_
_entity.id
_entity.type
_entity.pdbx_description
1 polymer ?
#
loop_
_entity_poly.entity_id
_entity_poly.type
_entity_poly.pdbx_seq_one_letter_code
_entity_poly.pdbx_strand_id
1 'polypeptide(L)'
;MIGIVCGVVGFMATVAIHLASLRFGRSRRHFRVLAITALTCLILAAGGASWWPTAEPLATPKAVAVAAVLFIYGAVLFAYFIFIYIVDSSSATRILVEIEQSSGKKRTYDELTTRYRLEDKFRDILKDLQYLKAVEQQDGVFRNTAKGRRHARLVGGFRRYFGIGGHL
;
A
#
# COMPACT_ATOMS: atom_id res chain seq x y z
N MET A 1 -19.91 13.59 -17.04
CA MET A 1 -18.64 14.35 -17.07
C MET A 1 -18.24 14.85 -15.69
N ILE A 2 -19.11 15.56 -14.97
CA ILE A 2 -18.85 16.11 -13.61
C ILE A 2 -18.33 15.05 -12.62
N GLY A 3 -18.93 13.85 -12.56
CA GLY A 3 -18.47 12.79 -11.64
C GLY A 3 -17.04 12.32 -11.89
N ILE A 4 -16.62 12.25 -13.16
CA ILE A 4 -15.24 11.88 -13.53
C ILE A 4 -14.28 12.98 -13.06
N VAL A 5 -14.64 14.25 -13.27
CA VAL A 5 -13.83 15.39 -12.82
C VAL A 5 -13.69 15.39 -11.29
N CYS A 6 -14.79 15.17 -10.55
CA CYS A 6 -14.74 15.06 -9.09
C CYS A 6 -13.88 13.88 -8.61
N GLY A 7 -13.96 12.73 -9.29
CA GLY A 7 -13.13 11.56 -8.98
C GLY A 7 -11.63 11.83 -9.19
N VAL A 8 -11.28 12.48 -10.30
CA VAL A 8 -9.90 12.88 -10.61
C VAL A 8 -9.37 13.89 -9.60
N VAL A 9 -10.14 14.94 -9.29
CA VAL A 9 -9.75 15.96 -8.30
C VAL A 9 -9.57 15.34 -6.91
N GLY A 10 -10.50 14.47 -6.49
CA GLY A 10 -10.39 13.75 -5.22
C GLY A 10 -9.15 12.84 -5.17
N PHE A 11 -8.83 12.15 -6.26
CA PHE A 11 -7.59 11.38 -6.37
C PHE A 11 -6.35 12.26 -6.24
N MET A 12 -6.26 13.37 -6.98
CA MET A 12 -5.12 14.28 -6.91
C MET A 12 -4.92 14.85 -5.50
N ALA A 13 -6.01 15.21 -4.81
CA ALA A 13 -5.97 15.65 -3.41
C ALA A 13 -5.48 14.53 -2.47
N THR A 14 -5.95 13.30 -2.66
CA THR A 14 -5.51 12.11 -1.90
C THR A 14 -4.00 11.89 -2.07
N VAL A 15 -3.51 11.95 -3.30
CA VAL A 15 -2.08 11.82 -3.62
C VAL A 15 -1.29 12.94 -2.97
N ALA A 16 -1.73 14.19 -3.06
CA ALA A 16 -1.03 15.33 -2.45
C ALA A 16 -0.93 15.19 -0.92
N ILE A 17 -2.02 14.83 -0.24
CA ILE A 17 -2.03 14.58 1.21
C ILE A 17 -1.08 13.42 1.55
N HIS A 18 -1.09 12.36 0.75
CA HIS A 18 -0.21 11.23 0.97
C HIS A 18 1.27 11.60 0.78
N LEU A 19 1.63 12.28 -0.30
CA LEU A 19 3.00 12.75 -0.55
C LEU A 19 3.47 13.71 0.55
N ALA A 20 2.61 14.60 1.03
CA ALA A 20 2.91 15.44 2.18
C ALA A 20 3.18 14.60 3.43
N SER A 21 2.35 13.58 3.70
CA SER A 21 2.54 12.69 4.83
C SER A 21 3.83 11.85 4.74
N LEU A 22 4.25 11.48 3.52
CA LEU A 22 5.53 10.80 3.27
C LEU A 22 6.72 11.74 3.49
N ARG A 23 6.60 13.01 3.08
CA ARG A 23 7.66 14.02 3.24
C ARG A 23 7.86 14.43 4.69
N PHE A 24 6.78 14.54 5.47
CA PHE A 24 6.83 15.07 6.84
C PHE A 24 6.72 13.98 7.93
N GLY A 25 6.29 12.76 7.59
CA GLY A 25 6.12 11.65 8.53
C GLY A 25 7.29 10.67 8.52
N ARG A 26 7.68 10.14 9.70
CA ARG A 26 8.67 9.05 9.80
C ARG A 26 8.15 7.80 9.06
N SER A 27 9.00 7.26 8.18
CA SER A 27 8.79 6.18 7.19
C SER A 27 8.17 4.85 7.69
N ARG A 28 7.88 4.68 8.98
CA ARG A 28 7.36 3.42 9.56
C ARG A 28 5.84 3.34 9.72
N ARG A 29 5.09 4.38 9.30
CA ARG A 29 3.63 4.49 9.51
C ARG A 29 2.79 4.46 8.23
N HIS A 30 3.42 4.18 7.09
CA HIS A 30 2.81 4.29 5.75
C HIS A 30 1.48 3.55 5.62
N PHE A 31 1.39 2.31 6.09
CA PHE A 31 0.16 1.53 5.99
C PHE A 31 -1.03 2.14 6.78
N ARG A 32 -0.79 2.71 7.97
CA ARG A 32 -1.85 3.34 8.76
C ARG A 32 -2.28 4.67 8.16
N VAL A 33 -1.33 5.48 7.71
CA VAL A 33 -1.63 6.76 7.06
C VAL A 33 -2.39 6.49 5.76
N LEU A 34 -1.96 5.52 4.95
CA LEU A 34 -2.66 5.08 3.75
C LEU A 34 -4.09 4.60 4.04
N ALA A 35 -4.28 3.76 5.06
CA ALA A 35 -5.60 3.25 5.43
C ALA A 35 -6.53 4.38 5.91
N ILE A 36 -6.01 5.34 6.67
CA ILE A 36 -6.76 6.50 7.15
C ILE A 36 -7.09 7.43 5.98
N THR A 37 -6.15 7.75 5.10
CA THR A 37 -6.41 8.59 3.92
C THR A 37 -7.44 7.94 3.00
N ALA A 38 -7.31 6.63 2.73
CA ALA A 38 -8.28 5.88 1.94
C ALA A 38 -9.68 5.91 2.57
N LEU A 39 -9.78 5.71 3.90
CA LEU A 39 -11.04 5.76 4.63
C LEU A 39 -11.67 7.15 4.62
N THR A 40 -10.90 8.21 4.89
CA THR A 40 -11.37 9.60 4.85
C THR A 40 -11.88 9.96 3.47
N CYS A 41 -11.18 9.55 2.42
CA CYS A 41 -11.62 9.82 1.05
C CYS A 41 -12.84 9.00 0.65
N LEU A 42 -12.98 7.76 1.13
CA LEU A 42 -14.19 6.95 0.94
C LEU A 42 -15.40 7.59 1.64
N ILE A 43 -15.20 8.14 2.84
CA ILE A 43 -16.21 8.92 3.57
C ILE A 43 -16.59 10.19 2.81
N LEU A 44 -15.61 10.93 2.27
CA LEU A 44 -15.88 12.13 1.45
C LEU A 44 -16.60 11.79 0.14
N ALA A 45 -16.26 10.68 -0.51
CA ALA A 45 -16.95 10.21 -1.71
C ALA A 45 -18.39 9.77 -1.41
N ALA A 46 -18.62 9.07 -0.29
CA ALA A 46 -19.94 8.69 0.18
C ALA A 46 -20.78 9.89 0.66
N GLY A 47 -20.14 10.87 1.31
CA GLY A 47 -20.76 12.10 1.79
C GLY A 47 -21.08 13.11 0.68
N GLY A 48 -20.25 13.18 -0.37
CA GLY A 48 -20.55 13.96 -1.57
C GLY A 48 -21.77 13.42 -2.33
N ALA A 49 -22.06 12.13 -2.21
CA ALA A 49 -23.26 11.52 -2.78
C ALA A 49 -24.55 11.89 -2.02
N SER A 50 -24.46 12.26 -0.73
CA SER A 50 -25.62 12.62 0.10
C SER A 50 -25.99 14.10 0.08
N TRP A 51 -25.13 14.98 -0.46
CA TRP A 51 -25.43 16.41 -0.66
C TRP A 51 -25.96 16.72 -2.08
N TRP A 52 -26.11 15.69 -2.93
CA TRP A 52 -26.68 15.85 -4.25
C TRP A 52 -28.22 15.83 -4.18
N PRO A 53 -28.94 16.78 -4.80
CA PRO A 53 -30.39 16.85 -4.68
C PRO A 53 -31.04 15.54 -5.18
N THR A 54 -31.67 14.82 -4.25
CA THR A 54 -32.34 13.55 -4.49
C THR A 54 -33.75 13.81 -5.01
N ALA A 55 -33.89 13.77 -6.33
CA ALA A 55 -35.14 13.39 -6.96
C ALA A 55 -34.84 12.30 -7.99
N GLU A 56 -35.59 11.20 -7.90
CA GLU A 56 -35.75 10.09 -8.87
C GLU A 56 -35.17 8.71 -8.52
N PRO A 57 -35.90 7.62 -8.88
CA PRO A 57 -35.84 6.31 -8.23
C PRO A 57 -34.64 5.45 -8.64
N LEU A 58 -34.43 4.37 -7.89
CA LEU A 58 -33.22 3.54 -7.81
C LEU A 58 -32.72 2.83 -9.08
N ALA A 59 -33.32 3.05 -10.25
CA ALA A 59 -32.84 2.55 -11.55
C ALA A 59 -32.27 3.68 -12.44
N THR A 60 -31.77 4.75 -11.82
CA THR A 60 -31.35 5.96 -12.52
C THR A 60 -29.87 5.93 -12.95
N PRO A 61 -29.50 6.63 -14.04
CA PRO A 61 -28.13 6.87 -14.49
C PRO A 61 -27.17 7.35 -13.38
N LYS A 62 -27.73 7.85 -12.28
CA LYS A 62 -27.02 8.33 -11.08
C LYS A 62 -26.34 7.19 -10.31
N ALA A 63 -26.99 6.05 -10.11
CA ALA A 63 -26.40 4.91 -9.41
C ALA A 63 -25.20 4.34 -10.19
N VAL A 64 -25.33 4.28 -11.51
CA VAL A 64 -24.25 3.89 -12.43
C VAL A 64 -23.11 4.91 -12.39
N ALA A 65 -23.41 6.21 -12.35
CA ALA A 65 -22.40 7.25 -12.24
C ALA A 65 -21.62 7.17 -10.91
N VAL A 66 -22.31 6.93 -9.79
CA VAL A 66 -21.66 6.74 -8.48
C VAL A 66 -20.78 5.49 -8.48
N ALA A 67 -21.29 4.36 -9.00
CA ALA A 67 -20.51 3.13 -9.11
C ALA A 67 -19.26 3.31 -9.99
N ALA A 68 -19.38 4.04 -11.11
CA ALA A 68 -18.27 4.35 -11.99
C ALA A 68 -17.22 5.24 -11.31
N VAL A 69 -17.63 6.24 -10.53
CA VAL A 69 -16.71 7.09 -9.76
C VAL A 69 -15.99 6.28 -8.69
N LEU A 70 -16.71 5.43 -7.95
CA LEU A 70 -16.10 4.54 -6.95
C LEU A 70 -15.14 3.53 -7.60
N PHE A 71 -15.49 2.99 -8.76
CA PHE A 71 -14.64 2.04 -9.49
C PHE A 71 -13.36 2.71 -10.00
N ILE A 72 -13.47 3.86 -10.69
CA ILE A 72 -12.30 4.61 -11.16
C ILE A 72 -11.43 5.00 -9.96
N TYR A 73 -12.04 5.54 -8.90
CA TYR A 73 -11.30 5.92 -7.70
C TYR A 73 -10.58 4.73 -7.06
N GLY A 74 -11.27 3.58 -6.91
CA GLY A 74 -10.69 2.36 -6.38
C GLY A 74 -9.54 1.82 -7.25
N ALA A 75 -9.69 1.85 -8.57
CA ALA A 75 -8.68 1.41 -9.52
C ALA A 75 -7.42 2.29 -9.45
N VAL A 76 -7.58 3.61 -9.40
CA VAL A 76 -6.45 4.53 -9.32
C VAL A 76 -5.77 4.42 -7.94
N LEU A 77 -6.54 4.29 -6.86
CA LEU A 77 -6.01 4.06 -5.53
C LEU A 77 -5.22 2.74 -5.46
N PHE A 78 -5.75 1.67 -6.07
CA PHE A 78 -5.08 0.38 -6.17
C PHE A 78 -3.77 0.46 -6.98
N ALA A 79 -3.78 1.14 -8.12
CA ALA A 79 -2.57 1.39 -8.91
C ALA A 79 -1.52 2.17 -8.11
N TYR A 80 -1.95 3.17 -7.34
CA TYR A 80 -1.09 3.94 -6.45
C TYR A 80 -0.47 3.08 -5.34
N PHE A 81 -1.25 2.21 -4.71
CA PHE A 81 -0.77 1.26 -3.71
C PHE A 81 0.27 0.30 -4.28
N ILE A 82 0.02 -0.25 -5.47
CA ILE A 82 1.00 -1.10 -6.17
C ILE A 82 2.27 -0.32 -6.47
N PHE A 83 2.16 0.92 -6.95
CA PHE A 83 3.32 1.76 -7.24
C PHE A 83 4.18 2.01 -6.00
N ILE A 84 3.58 2.44 -4.88
CA ILE A 84 4.32 2.63 -3.62
C ILE A 84 4.93 1.32 -3.16
N TYR A 85 4.18 0.21 -3.23
CA TYR A 85 4.71 -1.09 -2.82
C TYR A 85 5.92 -1.48 -3.68
N ILE A 86 5.86 -1.32 -5.00
CA ILE A 86 6.98 -1.63 -5.89
C ILE A 86 8.17 -0.70 -5.59
N VAL A 87 7.95 0.60 -5.43
CA VAL A 87 9.03 1.57 -5.20
C VAL A 87 9.69 1.37 -3.84
N ASP A 88 8.90 1.17 -2.78
CA ASP A 88 9.40 1.07 -1.42
C ASP A 88 9.92 -0.35 -1.08
N SER A 89 9.26 -1.42 -1.54
CA SER A 89 9.64 -2.79 -1.14
C SER A 89 10.66 -3.47 -2.06
N SER A 90 10.83 -3.01 -3.31
CA SER A 90 11.77 -3.60 -4.26
C SER A 90 13.21 -3.24 -3.89
N SER A 91 14.01 -4.25 -3.55
CA SER A 91 15.45 -4.09 -3.37
C SER A 91 16.12 -3.50 -4.61
N ALA A 92 15.62 -3.83 -5.81
CA ALA A 92 16.16 -3.31 -7.07
C ALA A 92 15.96 -1.79 -7.18
N THR A 93 14.76 -1.28 -6.86
CA THR A 93 14.48 0.15 -6.91
C THR A 93 15.34 0.93 -5.92
N ARG A 94 15.53 0.40 -4.70
CA ARG A 94 16.40 1.02 -3.70
C ARG A 94 17.86 1.07 -4.15
N ILE A 95 18.37 0.01 -4.79
CA ILE A 95 19.71 -0.03 -5.36
C ILE A 95 19.85 1.01 -6.48
N LEU A 96 18.88 1.09 -7.40
CA LEU A 96 18.90 2.07 -8.49
C LEU A 96 18.93 3.51 -7.96
N VAL A 97 18.10 3.82 -6.97
CA VAL A 97 18.09 5.15 -6.32
C VAL A 97 19.41 5.44 -5.61
N GLU A 98 19.99 4.48 -4.90
CA GLU A 98 21.28 4.64 -4.22
C GLU A 98 22.44 4.87 -5.20
N ILE A 99 22.42 4.20 -6.36
CA ILE A 99 23.39 4.45 -7.44
C ILE A 99 23.19 5.85 -8.01
N GLU A 100 21.96 6.25 -8.31
CA GLU A 100 21.67 7.57 -8.89
C GLU A 100 22.05 8.73 -7.95
N GLN A 101 21.94 8.51 -6.64
CA GLN A 101 22.28 9.50 -5.62
C GLN A 101 23.77 9.52 -5.22
N SER A 102 24.59 8.60 -5.72
CA SER A 102 26.01 8.55 -5.36
C SER A 102 26.86 9.56 -6.16
N SER A 103 28.01 9.94 -5.60
CA SER A 103 28.98 10.78 -6.32
C SER A 103 29.48 10.05 -7.56
N GLY A 104 29.19 10.59 -8.74
CA GLY A 104 29.56 9.97 -10.02
C GLY A 104 28.59 8.89 -10.51
N LYS A 105 27.43 8.74 -9.87
CA LYS A 105 26.34 7.82 -10.27
C LYS A 105 26.76 6.36 -10.41
N LYS A 106 27.68 5.92 -9.55
CA LYS A 106 28.28 4.58 -9.56
C LYS A 106 28.42 4.08 -8.12
N ARG A 107 28.25 2.78 -7.92
CA ARG A 107 28.53 2.07 -6.67
C ARG A 107 29.17 0.73 -6.99
N THR A 108 30.10 0.30 -6.16
CA THR A 108 30.64 -1.05 -6.25
C THR A 108 29.68 -2.06 -5.62
N TYR A 109 29.85 -3.34 -5.95
CA TYR A 109 29.07 -4.41 -5.35
C TYR A 109 29.24 -4.47 -3.82
N ASP A 110 30.45 -4.27 -3.32
CA ASP A 110 30.75 -4.28 -1.88
C ASP A 110 30.08 -3.11 -1.14
N GLU A 111 30.03 -1.92 -1.75
CA GLU A 111 29.33 -0.77 -1.19
C GLU A 111 27.81 -1.03 -1.09
N LEU A 112 27.22 -1.67 -2.11
CA LEU A 112 25.80 -2.00 -2.13
C LEU A 112 25.47 -3.10 -1.11
N THR A 113 26.25 -4.18 -1.06
CA THR A 113 25.99 -5.31 -0.14
C THR A 113 26.19 -4.94 1.32
N THR A 114 27.11 -4.02 1.63
CA THR A 114 27.29 -3.50 2.98
C THR A 114 26.05 -2.73 3.47
N ARG A 115 25.38 -1.98 2.59
CA ARG A 115 24.15 -1.24 2.92
C ARG A 115 22.90 -2.11 2.94
N TYR A 116 22.84 -3.15 2.11
CA TYR A 116 21.66 -4.01 1.94
C TYR A 116 21.90 -5.42 2.47
N ARG A 117 22.49 -5.53 3.67
CA ARG A 117 22.67 -6.83 4.34
C ARG A 117 21.33 -7.52 4.53
N LEU A 118 21.21 -8.73 3.95
CA LEU A 118 19.99 -9.54 4.03
C LEU A 118 19.59 -9.84 5.47
N GLU A 119 20.57 -10.05 6.34
CA GLU A 119 20.38 -10.31 7.77
C GLU A 119 19.66 -9.16 8.48
N ASP A 120 20.04 -7.92 8.19
CA ASP A 120 19.41 -6.74 8.77
C ASP A 120 17.99 -6.56 8.26
N LYS A 121 17.75 -6.83 6.96
CA LYS A 121 16.41 -6.83 6.38
C LYS A 121 15.51 -7.89 7.02
N PHE A 122 16.01 -9.11 7.20
CA PHE A 122 15.27 -10.19 7.88
C PHE A 122 14.96 -9.85 9.34
N ARG A 123 15.92 -9.28 10.06
CA ARG A 123 15.76 -8.84 11.44
C ARG A 123 14.68 -7.77 11.56
N ASP A 124 14.68 -6.79 10.68
CA ASP A 124 13.68 -5.71 10.69
C ASP A 124 12.28 -6.23 10.35
N ILE A 125 12.16 -7.13 9.37
CA ILE A 125 10.88 -7.79 9.04
C ILE A 125 10.35 -8.57 10.24
N LEU A 126 11.20 -9.33 10.95
CA LEU A 126 10.78 -10.09 12.13
C LEU A 126 10.30 -9.16 13.26
N LYS A 127 11.00 -8.04 13.49
CA LYS A 127 10.56 -7.02 14.45
C LYS A 127 9.21 -6.42 14.07
N ASP A 128 8.99 -6.14 12.79
CA ASP A 128 7.71 -5.62 12.32
C ASP A 128 6.58 -6.64 12.49
N LEU A 129 6.83 -7.92 12.20
CA LEU A 129 5.87 -9.00 12.41
C LEU A 129 5.54 -9.20 13.89
N GLN A 130 6.51 -9.03 14.78
CA GLN A 130 6.30 -9.02 16.24
C GLN A 130 5.48 -7.80 16.68
N TYR A 131 5.83 -6.60 16.20
CA TYR A 131 5.08 -5.37 16.47
C TYR A 131 3.62 -5.47 16.01
N LEU A 132 3.36 -6.09 14.86
CA LEU A 132 2.03 -6.35 14.33
C LEU A 132 1.28 -7.48 15.04
N LYS A 133 1.89 -8.11 16.05
CA LYS A 133 1.38 -9.27 16.79
C LYS A 133 1.05 -10.46 15.89
N ALA A 134 1.77 -10.60 14.77
CA ALA A 134 1.62 -11.71 13.83
C ALA A 134 2.57 -12.86 14.16
N VAL A 135 3.75 -12.55 14.69
CA VAL A 135 4.77 -13.50 15.13
C VAL A 135 5.11 -13.23 16.59
N GLU A 136 5.39 -14.28 17.36
CA GLU A 136 5.94 -14.22 18.71
C GLU A 136 7.25 -15.01 18.75
N GLN A 137 8.15 -14.64 19.66
CA GLN A 137 9.36 -15.39 19.92
C GLN A 137 9.23 -16.07 21.29
N GLN A 138 9.43 -17.39 21.31
CA GLN A 138 9.36 -18.21 22.52
C GLN A 138 10.54 -19.18 22.49
N ASP A 139 11.33 -19.20 23.57
CA ASP A 139 12.50 -20.09 23.72
C ASP A 139 13.50 -20.03 22.55
N GLY A 140 13.73 -18.82 22.02
CA GLY A 140 14.63 -18.60 20.87
C GLY A 140 14.03 -18.95 19.51
N VAL A 141 12.80 -19.48 19.45
CA VAL A 141 12.12 -19.87 18.21
C VAL A 141 10.99 -18.88 17.88
N PHE A 142 10.78 -18.61 16.59
CA PHE A 142 9.67 -17.76 16.13
C PHE A 142 8.44 -18.61 15.80
N ARG A 143 7.27 -18.20 16.30
CA ARG A 143 5.99 -18.86 16.06
C ARG A 143 4.95 -17.88 15.56
N ASN A 144 4.10 -18.33 14.63
CA ASN A 144 2.94 -17.55 14.20
C ASN A 144 1.86 -17.51 15.30
N THR A 145 1.41 -16.31 15.65
CA THR A 145 0.22 -16.12 16.50
C THR A 145 -1.06 -16.55 15.77
N ALA A 146 -2.21 -16.54 16.43
CA ALA A 146 -3.49 -16.82 15.77
C ALA A 146 -3.75 -15.88 14.57
N LYS A 147 -3.37 -14.59 14.71
CA LYS A 147 -3.44 -13.59 13.64
C LYS A 147 -2.48 -13.93 12.49
N GLY A 148 -1.23 -14.25 12.81
CA GLY A 148 -0.23 -14.66 11.82
C GLY A 148 -0.67 -15.90 11.03
N ARG A 149 -1.22 -16.91 11.72
CA ARG A 149 -1.74 -18.14 11.08
C ARG A 149 -2.90 -17.88 10.12
N ARG A 150 -3.78 -16.90 10.39
CA ARG A 150 -4.86 -16.54 9.46
C ARG A 150 -4.30 -15.87 8.20
N HIS A 151 -3.41 -14.89 8.37
CA HIS A 151 -2.74 -14.25 7.23
C HIS A 151 -1.94 -15.24 6.39
N ALA A 152 -1.13 -16.10 7.03
CA ALA A 152 -0.33 -17.10 6.34
C ALA A 152 -1.20 -18.07 5.53
N ARG A 153 -2.35 -18.50 6.07
CA ARG A 153 -3.30 -19.36 5.36
C ARG A 153 -3.93 -18.68 4.14
N LEU A 154 -4.37 -17.43 4.29
CA LEU A 154 -4.95 -16.67 3.18
C LEU A 154 -3.92 -16.46 2.06
N VAL A 155 -2.74 -15.94 2.40
CA VAL A 155 -1.67 -15.68 1.42
C VAL A 155 -1.17 -16.98 0.80
N GLY A 156 -1.01 -18.05 1.59
CA GLY A 156 -0.62 -19.36 1.08
C GLY A 156 -1.68 -20.00 0.19
N GLY A 157 -2.97 -19.71 0.41
CA GLY A 157 -4.05 -20.08 -0.51
C GLY A 157 -3.92 -19.38 -1.85
N PHE A 158 -3.78 -18.05 -1.84
CA PHE A 158 -3.59 -17.26 -3.06
C PHE A 158 -2.33 -17.67 -3.83
N ARG A 159 -1.19 -17.86 -3.15
CA ARG A 159 0.05 -18.29 -3.79
C ARG A 159 -0.10 -19.64 -4.50
N ARG A 160 -0.77 -20.61 -3.87
CA ARG A 160 -1.06 -21.90 -4.49
C ARG A 160 -2.01 -21.77 -5.68
N TYR A 161 -3.06 -20.98 -5.54
CA TYR A 161 -4.03 -20.75 -6.61
C TYR A 161 -3.38 -20.13 -7.87
N PHE A 162 -2.48 -19.15 -7.67
CA PHE A 162 -1.81 -18.46 -8.77
C PHE A 162 -0.47 -19.09 -9.18
N GLY A 163 -0.02 -20.17 -8.55
CA GLY A 163 1.29 -20.78 -8.82
C GLY A 163 2.50 -19.89 -8.49
N ILE A 164 2.35 -18.95 -7.55
CA ILE A 164 3.37 -17.94 -7.24
C ILE A 164 4.32 -18.41 -6.14
N GLY A 165 5.61 -18.45 -6.49
CA GLY A 165 6.72 -18.67 -5.57
C GLY A 165 6.94 -20.15 -5.29
N GLY A 166 7.52 -20.82 -6.29
CA GLY A 166 7.92 -22.22 -6.24
C GLY A 166 8.67 -22.56 -4.95
N HIS A 167 8.29 -23.71 -4.39
CA HIS A 167 8.82 -24.36 -3.19
C HIS A 167 8.47 -23.69 -1.85
N LEU A 168 7.33 -24.12 -1.31
CA LEU A 168 7.20 -24.53 0.09
C LEU A 168 6.61 -25.95 0.11
#